data_AF-A0A2P6SB83-F1
#
_entry.id   AF-A0A2P6SB83-F1
#
_cell.length_a   1.000
_cell.length_b   1.000
_cell.length_c   1.000
_cell.angle_alpha   90.00
_cell.angle_beta   90.00
_cell.angle_gamma   90.00
#
_symmetry.space_group_name_H-M   'P 1'
#
loop_
_entity.id
_entity.type
_entity.pdbx_description
1 polymer ?
#
loop_
_entity_poly.entity_id
_entity_poly.type
_entity_poly.pdbx_seq_one_letter_code
_entity_poly.pdbx_strand_id
1 'polypeptide(L)'
;MGWKAAEKLIRHWKVLRGDNVMIIRGKDKGETGVIKRVIRSQNRVIVEELVKKHIKQGQGHEGGIFTVEAPLHASNVQVTDPVTGRPCKVGVKYLEDGTKVRVARGTGASGSIIPRPEILKIRATPRPTVASPKDTPMNLVLEKTYDAKTG
;
A
#
# COMPACT_ATOMS: atom_id res chain seq x y z
N MET A 1 -1.92 -17.40 30.07
CA MET A 1 -1.43 -16.70 28.87
C MET A 1 -2.58 -15.90 28.29
N GLY A 2 -2.47 -14.57 28.10
CA GLY A 2 -3.44 -13.84 27.26
C GLY A 2 -4.11 -12.57 27.80
N TRP A 3 -3.52 -11.84 28.74
CA TRP A 3 -3.99 -10.48 29.12
C TRP A 3 -3.42 -9.38 28.21
N LYS A 4 -3.11 -9.71 26.94
CA LYS A 4 -2.70 -8.68 25.97
C LYS A 4 -3.91 -7.78 25.77
N ALA A 5 -3.85 -6.59 26.39
CA ALA A 5 -4.78 -5.50 26.19
C ALA A 5 -5.12 -5.43 24.70
N ALA A 6 -6.41 -5.37 24.36
CA ALA A 6 -6.86 -5.23 22.98
C ALA A 6 -6.08 -4.07 22.34
N GLU A 7 -5.12 -4.41 21.49
CA GLU A 7 -4.18 -3.45 20.95
C GLU A 7 -5.01 -2.40 20.21
N LYS A 8 -4.84 -1.11 20.53
CA LYS A 8 -5.65 -0.04 19.93
C LYS A 8 -5.36 0.03 18.43
N LEU A 9 -6.16 -0.68 17.64
CA LEU A 9 -6.01 -0.73 16.19
C LEU A 9 -6.30 0.64 15.58
N ILE A 10 -5.48 1.01 14.59
CA ILE A 10 -5.69 2.24 13.82
C ILE A 10 -6.94 2.02 12.96
N ARG A 11 -8.02 2.73 13.27
CA ARG A 11 -9.28 2.68 12.50
C ARG A 11 -9.11 3.28 11.10
N HIS A 12 -8.53 4.48 11.03
CA HIS A 12 -8.33 5.22 9.78
C HIS A 12 -6.86 5.23 9.38
N TRP A 13 -6.54 4.44 8.35
CA TRP A 13 -5.20 4.40 7.79
C TRP A 13 -5.01 5.50 6.75
N LYS A 14 -3.91 6.23 6.90
CA LYS A 14 -3.51 7.31 5.99
C LYS A 14 -2.35 6.93 5.08
N VAL A 15 -1.74 5.78 5.35
CA VAL A 15 -0.60 5.21 4.64
C VAL A 15 -1.08 3.98 3.89
N LEU A 16 -0.67 3.84 2.65
CA LEU A 16 -1.11 2.81 1.72
C LEU A 16 0.05 1.99 1.19
N ARG A 17 -0.24 0.81 0.64
CA ARG A 17 0.72 0.03 -0.13
C ARG A 17 1.14 0.83 -1.36
N GLY A 18 2.44 0.91 -1.61
CA GLY A 18 3.05 1.67 -2.69
C GLY A 18 3.32 3.14 -2.38
N ASP A 19 3.02 3.62 -1.16
CA ASP A 19 3.44 4.96 -0.76
C ASP A 19 4.97 4.97 -0.50
N ASN A 20 5.62 6.05 -0.92
CA ASN A 20 6.97 6.39 -0.48
C ASN A 20 6.92 6.98 0.94
N VAL A 21 7.67 6.39 1.85
CA VAL A 21 7.72 6.80 3.25
C VAL A 21 9.14 6.99 3.73
N MET A 22 9.28 7.84 4.74
CA MET A 22 10.51 8.06 5.49
C MET A 22 10.32 7.53 6.92
N ILE A 23 11.38 6.92 7.46
CA ILE A 23 11.41 6.46 8.85
C ILE A 23 11.77 7.63 9.76
N ILE A 24 10.94 7.87 10.78
CA ILE A 24 11.11 8.99 11.72
C ILE A 24 11.81 8.53 12.99
N ARG A 25 11.56 7.29 13.40
CA ARG A 25 12.04 6.74 14.66
C ARG A 25 12.39 5.27 14.48
N GLY A 26 13.57 4.90 14.98
CA GLY A 26 14.10 3.55 14.91
C GLY A 26 15.61 3.58 14.70
N LYS A 27 16.17 2.41 14.42
CA LYS A 27 17.58 2.25 14.05
C LYS A 27 17.88 2.97 12.73
N ASP A 28 16.97 2.83 11.77
CA ASP A 28 17.15 3.26 10.38
C ASP A 28 16.47 4.62 10.13
N LYS A 29 16.60 5.56 11.09
CA LYS A 29 15.95 6.87 11.02
C LYS A 29 16.51 7.71 9.87
N GLY A 30 15.62 8.30 9.07
CA GLY A 30 15.96 9.17 7.95
C GLY A 30 16.00 8.45 6.60
N GLU A 31 16.03 7.11 6.61
CA GLU A 31 15.94 6.33 5.38
C GLU A 31 14.53 6.42 4.77
N THR A 32 14.49 6.38 3.44
CA THR A 32 13.25 6.37 2.66
C THR A 32 13.07 5.04 1.96
N GLY A 33 11.82 4.58 1.85
CA GLY A 33 11.50 3.35 1.15
C GLY A 33 10.03 3.27 0.77
N VAL A 34 9.70 2.33 -0.11
CA VAL A 34 8.34 2.07 -0.56
C VAL A 34 7.68 1.04 0.37
N ILE A 35 6.37 1.19 0.63
CA ILE A 35 5.62 0.19 1.39
C ILE A 35 5.17 -0.95 0.49
N LYS A 36 5.72 -2.15 0.70
CA LYS A 36 5.28 -3.40 0.02
C LYS A 36 3.96 -3.92 0.56
N ARG A 37 3.78 -3.86 1.88
CA ARG A 37 2.60 -4.45 2.53
C ARG A 37 2.20 -3.68 3.78
N VAL A 38 0.90 -3.60 4.01
CA VAL A 38 0.31 -3.02 5.22
C VAL A 38 -0.41 -4.11 5.99
N ILE A 39 0.01 -4.36 7.24
CA ILE A 39 -0.57 -5.35 8.15
C ILE A 39 -1.45 -4.61 9.16
N ARG A 40 -2.72 -4.42 8.79
CA ARG A 40 -3.68 -3.63 9.59
C ARG A 40 -4.02 -4.26 10.93
N SER A 41 -3.96 -5.59 11.04
CA SER A 41 -4.23 -6.35 12.27
C SER A 41 -3.21 -6.13 13.38
N GLN A 42 -2.02 -5.62 13.05
CA GLN A 42 -0.91 -5.41 14.00
C GLN A 42 -0.39 -3.97 13.98
N ASN A 43 -1.10 -3.05 13.30
CA ASN A 43 -0.63 -1.68 13.09
C ASN A 43 0.78 -1.57 12.48
N ARG A 44 1.16 -2.51 11.61
CA ARG A 44 2.51 -2.58 11.04
C ARG A 44 2.52 -2.37 9.53
N VAL A 45 3.63 -1.88 9.02
CA VAL A 45 3.93 -1.73 7.59
C VAL A 45 5.25 -2.42 7.30
N ILE A 46 5.37 -3.02 6.12
CA ILE A 46 6.60 -3.60 5.61
C ILE A 46 7.13 -2.63 4.55
N VAL A 47 8.33 -2.11 4.81
CA VAL A 47 9.05 -1.17 3.96
C VAL A 47 10.24 -1.88 3.34
N GLU A 48 10.56 -1.55 2.09
CA GLU A 48 11.66 -2.14 1.34
C GLU A 48 13.03 -1.83 1.95
N GLU A 49 13.93 -2.82 1.84
CA GLU A 49 15.39 -2.70 2.01
C GLU A 49 15.93 -2.10 3.32
N LEU A 50 15.41 -2.51 4.48
CA LEU A 50 15.85 -1.94 5.76
C LEU A 50 16.84 -2.78 6.56
N VAL A 51 16.76 -4.12 6.51
CA VAL A 51 17.49 -4.96 7.47
C VAL A 51 18.42 -5.92 6.76
N LYS A 52 19.72 -5.76 7.00
CA LYS A 52 20.73 -6.75 6.63
C LYS A 52 20.62 -7.98 7.51
N LYS A 53 20.27 -9.12 6.93
CA LYS A 53 20.17 -10.42 7.60
C LYS A 53 21.22 -11.37 7.03
N HIS A 54 21.98 -12.00 7.93
CA HIS A 54 22.88 -13.09 7.55
C HIS A 54 22.07 -14.36 7.38
N ILE A 55 22.16 -14.97 6.20
CA ILE A 55 21.49 -16.22 5.88
C ILE A 55 22.56 -17.28 5.62
N LYS A 56 22.49 -18.39 6.37
CA LYS A 56 23.36 -19.54 6.16
C LYS A 56 23.02 -20.21 4.82
N GLN A 57 24.04 -20.63 4.07
CA GLN A 57 23.84 -21.33 2.80
C GLN A 57 23.05 -22.63 3.02
N GLY A 58 22.25 -23.00 2.03
CA GLY A 58 21.51 -24.26 1.99
C GLY A 58 21.48 -24.84 0.57
N GLN A 59 20.70 -25.89 0.37
CA GLN A 59 20.52 -26.45 -0.97
C GLN A 59 19.66 -25.50 -1.81
N GLY A 60 20.26 -24.91 -2.84
CA GLY A 60 19.57 -24.06 -3.82
C GLY A 60 19.61 -22.55 -3.54
N HIS A 61 20.29 -22.10 -2.47
CA HIS A 61 20.52 -20.68 -2.23
C HIS A 61 21.92 -20.41 -1.68
N GLU A 62 22.56 -19.37 -2.21
CA GLU A 62 23.86 -18.92 -1.72
C GLU A 62 23.74 -18.33 -0.31
N GLY A 63 24.78 -18.54 0.50
CA GLY A 63 24.91 -17.89 1.79
C GLY A 63 25.40 -16.45 1.62
N GLY A 64 24.95 -15.54 2.49
CA GLY A 64 25.36 -14.15 2.38
C GLY A 64 24.60 -13.21 3.30
N ILE A 65 24.91 -11.92 3.13
CA ILE A 65 24.18 -10.82 3.77
C ILE A 65 23.09 -10.38 2.80
N PHE A 66 21.85 -10.72 3.11
CA PHE A 66 20.70 -10.31 2.32
C PHE A 66 20.02 -9.12 2.97
N THR A 67 19.66 -8.11 2.18
CA THR A 67 18.78 -7.05 2.65
C THR A 67 17.35 -7.58 2.62
N VAL A 68 16.75 -7.74 3.79
CA VAL A 68 15.41 -8.28 3.99
C VAL A 68 14.50 -7.18 4.52
N GLU A 69 13.24 -7.23 4.08
CA GLU A 69 12.19 -6.33 4.55
C GLU A 69 11.85 -6.60 6.03
N ALA A 70 11.63 -5.53 6.81
CA ALA A 70 11.25 -5.64 8.21
C ALA A 70 9.93 -4.91 8.52
N PRO A 71 9.08 -5.47 9.40
CA PRO A 71 7.83 -4.83 9.77
C PRO A 71 8.05 -3.73 10.81
N LEU A 72 7.75 -2.50 10.44
CA LEU A 72 7.76 -1.32 11.31
C LEU A 72 6.35 -0.98 11.79
N HIS A 73 6.22 -0.42 12.99
CA HIS A 73 4.93 0.10 13.44
C HIS A 73 4.57 1.36 12.64
N ALA A 74 3.30 1.51 12.26
CA ALA A 74 2.83 2.57 11.37
C ALA A 74 3.03 4.00 11.91
N SER A 75 3.23 4.15 13.23
CA SER A 75 3.56 5.45 13.85
C SER A 75 4.98 5.93 13.59
N ASN A 76 5.88 5.03 13.20
CA ASN A 76 7.30 5.32 13.04
C ASN A 76 7.66 5.74 11.61
N VAL A 77 6.67 5.78 10.71
CA VAL A 77 6.82 6.16 9.31
C VAL A 77 5.93 7.36 8.99
N GLN A 78 6.38 8.23 8.09
CA GLN A 78 5.54 9.24 7.44
C GLN A 78 5.69 9.17 5.93
N VAL A 79 4.63 9.56 5.23
CA VAL A 79 4.66 9.68 3.77
C VAL A 79 5.54 10.86 3.39
N THR A 80 6.37 10.63 2.39
CA THR A 80 7.24 11.66 1.83
C THR A 80 6.43 12.52 0.86
N ASP A 81 6.56 13.84 0.97
CA ASP A 81 5.97 14.76 -0.02
C ASP A 81 6.68 14.58 -1.36
N PRO A 82 5.95 14.31 -2.47
CA PRO A 82 6.54 14.07 -3.78
C PRO A 82 7.35 15.26 -4.32
N VAL A 83 7.06 16.49 -3.86
CA VAL A 83 7.74 17.70 -4.33
C VAL A 83 8.97 18.01 -3.49
N THR A 84 8.81 18.01 -2.15
CA THR A 84 9.85 18.48 -1.24
C THR A 84 10.76 17.37 -0.73
N GLY A 85 10.38 16.10 -0.88
CA GLY A 85 11.13 14.96 -0.33
C GLY A 85 11.11 14.89 1.20
N ARG A 86 10.34 15.75 1.87
CA ARG A 86 10.26 15.83 3.33
C ARG A 86 9.13 14.96 3.89
N PRO A 87 9.27 14.45 5.12
CA PRO A 87 8.19 13.71 5.77
C PRO A 87 7.01 14.65 6.06
N CYS A 88 5.80 14.25 5.66
CA CYS A 88 4.61 15.07 5.78
C CYS A 88 3.41 14.30 6.37
N LYS A 89 2.42 15.04 6.88
CA LYS A 89 1.15 14.46 7.33
C LYS A 89 0.16 14.43 6.18
N VAL A 90 -0.51 13.29 5.99
CA VAL A 90 -1.53 13.17 4.94
C VAL A 90 -2.88 13.76 5.40
N GLY A 91 -3.41 14.68 4.61
CA GLY A 91 -4.79 15.18 4.65
C GLY A 91 -5.63 14.61 3.50
N VAL A 92 -6.92 14.90 3.53
CA VAL A 92 -7.87 14.55 2.47
C VAL A 92 -8.63 15.80 2.09
N LYS A 93 -8.77 16.09 0.80
CA LYS A 93 -9.53 17.20 0.24
C LYS A 93 -10.38 16.69 -0.93
N TYR A 94 -11.49 17.36 -1.22
CA TYR A 94 -12.26 17.15 -2.44
C TYR A 94 -11.88 18.23 -3.45
N LEU A 95 -11.67 17.83 -4.71
CA LEU A 95 -11.54 18.76 -5.83
C LEU A 95 -12.91 19.30 -6.23
N GLU A 96 -12.92 20.29 -7.12
CA GLU A 96 -14.16 20.89 -7.66
C GLU A 96 -15.03 19.85 -8.39
N ASP A 97 -14.39 18.87 -9.04
CA ASP A 97 -15.05 17.73 -9.70
C ASP A 97 -15.65 16.70 -8.72
N GLY A 98 -15.53 16.91 -7.40
CA GLY A 98 -15.97 15.96 -6.37
C GLY A 98 -15.00 14.78 -6.14
N THR A 99 -13.89 14.71 -6.87
CA THR A 99 -12.89 13.65 -6.69
C THR A 99 -12.14 13.81 -5.36
N LYS A 100 -12.05 12.72 -4.59
CA LYS A 100 -11.36 12.69 -3.29
C LYS A 100 -9.86 12.46 -3.46
N VAL A 101 -9.06 13.44 -3.06
CA VAL A 101 -7.60 13.41 -3.17
C VAL A 101 -6.90 13.49 -1.81
N ARG A 102 -5.69 12.96 -1.73
CA ARG A 102 -4.81 13.09 -0.55
C ARG A 102 -3.92 14.30 -0.75
N VAL A 103 -3.67 15.05 0.31
CA VAL A 103 -2.89 16.29 0.26
C VAL A 103 -1.81 16.27 1.33
N ALA A 104 -0.61 16.72 1.02
CA ALA A 104 0.47 16.89 1.98
C ALA A 104 0.17 18.06 2.94
N ARG A 105 0.29 17.84 4.26
CA ARG A 105 0.08 18.86 5.29
C ARG A 105 1.23 18.89 6.29
N GLY A 106 1.48 20.06 6.86
CA GLY A 106 2.46 20.28 7.93
C GLY A 106 3.50 21.34 7.57
N THR A 107 4.35 21.66 8.53
CA THR A 107 5.42 22.65 8.35
C THR A 107 6.45 22.12 7.35
N GLY A 108 6.61 22.82 6.22
CA GLY A 108 7.51 22.42 5.13
C GLY A 108 6.91 21.46 4.10
N ALA A 109 5.60 21.16 4.17
CA ALA A 109 4.89 20.44 3.11
C ALA A 109 4.38 21.43 2.05
N SER A 110 4.49 21.06 0.78
CA SER A 110 4.10 21.91 -0.37
C SER A 110 2.59 22.07 -0.56
N GLY A 111 1.76 21.33 0.19
CA GLY A 111 0.32 21.24 -0.11
C GLY A 111 0.01 20.43 -1.37
N SER A 112 1.00 19.71 -1.90
CA SER A 112 0.87 18.90 -3.11
C SER A 112 -0.16 17.77 -2.94
N ILE A 113 -0.72 17.35 -4.07
CA ILE A 113 -1.59 16.17 -4.14
C ILE A 113 -0.69 14.94 -4.10
N ILE A 114 -0.90 14.09 -3.08
CA ILE A 114 -0.25 12.78 -2.98
C ILE A 114 -1.14 11.80 -3.74
N PRO A 115 -0.72 11.30 -4.91
CA PRO A 115 -1.55 10.38 -5.67
C PRO A 115 -1.81 9.10 -4.88
N ARG A 116 -2.95 8.47 -5.15
CA ARG A 116 -3.20 7.12 -4.64
C ARG A 116 -2.36 6.15 -5.47
N PRO A 117 -1.47 5.33 -4.86
CA PRO A 117 -0.57 4.45 -5.61
C PRO A 117 -1.32 3.49 -6.54
N GLU A 118 -0.81 3.31 -7.75
CA GLU A 118 -1.44 2.46 -8.78
C GLU A 118 -1.48 0.98 -8.39
N ILE A 119 -0.52 0.52 -7.59
CA ILE A 119 -0.44 -0.85 -7.07
C ILE A 119 -1.69 -1.28 -6.28
N LEU A 120 -2.52 -0.33 -5.84
CA LEU A 120 -3.78 -0.62 -5.16
C LEU A 120 -4.92 -0.99 -6.12
N LYS A 121 -4.82 -0.58 -7.39
CA LYS A 121 -5.78 -0.95 -8.45
C LYS A 121 -5.55 -2.39 -8.91
N ILE A 122 -4.30 -2.85 -8.82
CA ILE A 122 -3.90 -4.20 -9.22
C ILE A 122 -4.40 -5.22 -8.18
N ARG A 123 -5.04 -6.28 -8.68
CA ARG A 123 -5.43 -7.43 -7.86
C ARG A 123 -4.19 -8.23 -7.50
N ALA A 124 -4.16 -8.76 -6.28
CA ALA A 124 -3.07 -9.66 -5.86
C ALA A 124 -3.01 -10.93 -6.75
N THR A 125 -4.18 -11.42 -7.17
CA THR A 125 -4.30 -12.50 -8.15
C THR A 125 -4.88 -11.94 -9.45
N PRO A 126 -4.10 -11.89 -10.55
CA PRO A 126 -4.62 -11.45 -11.84
C PRO A 126 -5.68 -12.45 -12.32
N ARG A 127 -6.75 -11.94 -12.95
CA ARG A 127 -7.69 -12.84 -13.65
C ARG A 127 -7.04 -13.28 -14.96
N PRO A 128 -7.21 -14.54 -15.37
CA PRO A 128 -6.84 -14.93 -16.72
C PRO A 128 -7.61 -14.06 -17.72
N THR A 129 -6.93 -13.64 -18.78
CA THR A 129 -7.53 -12.82 -19.86
C THR A 129 -8.37 -13.67 -20.81
N VAL A 130 -8.04 -14.97 -20.90
CA VAL A 130 -8.72 -15.92 -21.78
C VAL A 130 -9.86 -16.58 -21.01
N ALA A 131 -11.03 -16.68 -21.65
CA ALA A 131 -12.19 -17.39 -21.10
C ALA A 131 -11.86 -18.87 -20.87
N SER A 132 -12.13 -19.36 -19.67
CA SER A 132 -12.12 -20.79 -19.34
C SER A 132 -13.31 -21.49 -20.00
N PRO A 133 -13.29 -22.83 -20.17
CA PRO A 133 -14.48 -23.58 -20.64
C PRO A 133 -15.75 -23.36 -19.80
N LYS A 134 -15.62 -22.86 -18.57
CA LYS A 134 -16.73 -22.53 -17.66
C LYS A 134 -17.15 -21.05 -17.71
N ASP A 135 -16.46 -20.21 -18.49
CA ASP A 135 -16.74 -18.78 -18.59
C ASP A 135 -17.58 -18.50 -19.85
N THR A 136 -18.67 -17.75 -19.69
CA THR A 136 -19.50 -17.31 -20.81
C THR A 136 -18.75 -16.26 -21.64
N PRO A 137 -18.66 -16.39 -22.98
CA PRO A 137 -18.00 -15.40 -23.82
C PRO A 137 -18.80 -14.07 -23.83
N MET A 138 -18.09 -12.95 -23.93
CA MET A 138 -18.66 -11.61 -23.73
C MET A 138 -19.75 -11.25 -24.75
N ASN A 139 -19.68 -11.81 -25.97
CA ASN A 139 -20.70 -11.61 -27.01
C ASN A 139 -22.09 -12.06 -26.56
N LEU A 140 -22.20 -13.22 -25.89
CA LEU A 140 -23.47 -13.73 -25.38
C LEU A 140 -23.95 -12.94 -24.16
N VAL A 141 -23.03 -12.45 -23.31
CA VAL A 141 -23.39 -11.67 -22.12
C VAL A 141 -23.95 -10.29 -22.50
N LEU A 142 -23.40 -9.67 -23.54
CA LEU A 142 -23.84 -8.36 -24.01
C LEU A 142 -25.07 -8.43 -24.94
N GLU A 143 -25.46 -9.63 -25.36
CA GLU A 143 -26.66 -9.84 -26.14
C GLU A 143 -27.90 -9.43 -25.33
N LYS A 144 -28.62 -8.42 -25.83
CA LYS A 144 -29.86 -7.95 -25.20
C LYS A 144 -30.99 -8.89 -25.61
N THR A 145 -31.29 -9.85 -24.73
CA THR A 145 -32.34 -10.85 -24.97
C THR A 145 -33.73 -10.41 -24.52
N TYR A 146 -33.85 -9.31 -23.75
CA TYR A 146 -35.12 -8.78 -23.26
C TYR A 146 -35.40 -7.40 -23.87
N ASP A 147 -36.59 -7.26 -24.47
CA ASP A 147 -37.16 -5.98 -24.89
C ASP A 147 -38.43 -5.69 -24.08
N ALA A 148 -38.42 -4.56 -23.37
CA ALA A 148 -39.50 -4.17 -22.47
C ALA A 148 -40.77 -3.70 -23.19
N LYS A 149 -40.73 -3.48 -24.51
CA LYS A 149 -41.89 -3.02 -25.29
C LYS A 149 -42.73 -4.15 -25.88
N THR A 150 -42.15 -5.33 -26.00
CA THR A 150 -42.74 -6.49 -26.66
C THR A 150 -43.20 -7.58 -25.68
N GLY A 151 -43.02 -7.34 -24.37
CA GLY A 151 -43.48 -8.20 -23.26
C GLY A 151 -44.68 -7.63 -22.52
#